data_AF-A0A2G9V0V1-F1
#
_entry.id   AF-A0A2G9V0V1-F1
#
_cell.length_a   1.000
_cell.length_b   1.000
_cell.length_c   1.000
_cell.angle_alpha   90.00
_cell.angle_beta   90.00
_cell.angle_gamma   90.00
#
_symmetry.space_group_name_H-M   'P 1'
#
loop_
_entity.id
_entity.type
_entity.pdbx_description
1 polymer ?
#
loop_
_entity_poly.entity_id
_entity_poly.type
_entity_poly.pdbx_seq_one_letter_code
_entity_poly.pdbx_strand_id
1 'polypeptide(L)'
;MGLPEFATPQQRAQFNVDENYTPHTKLEDIVGHAQTVDIAAGTFAKKQRHSTEVDLCWDQVKIPYGALLVLERIEGRKGWTPNLYAIPPVNYRNVTTQFDTGYVLREGEKQQEKREQAAAAK
;
A
#
# COMPACT_ATOMS: atom_id res chain seq x y z
N MET A 1 16.74 27.72 -2.29
CA MET A 1 16.28 26.51 -1.57
C MET A 1 17.16 25.37 -2.01
N GLY A 2 18.00 24.85 -1.11
CA GLY A 2 18.98 23.80 -1.45
C GLY A 2 18.29 22.45 -1.61
N LEU A 3 18.74 21.67 -2.60
CA LEU A 3 18.35 20.27 -2.73
C LEU A 3 18.76 19.53 -1.45
N PRO A 4 17.95 18.60 -0.92
CA PRO A 4 18.36 17.78 0.21
C PRO A 4 19.63 16.99 -0.16
N GLU A 5 20.66 17.07 0.68
CA GLU A 5 21.90 16.33 0.48
C GLU A 5 21.68 14.86 0.82
N PHE A 6 22.12 13.97 -0.07
CA PHE A 6 22.10 12.53 0.20
C PHE A 6 23.08 12.19 1.33
N ALA A 7 22.68 11.28 2.22
CA ALA A 7 23.55 10.78 3.26
C ALA A 7 24.83 10.17 2.67
N THR A 8 25.98 10.53 3.23
CA THR A 8 27.30 9.96 2.89
C THR A 8 27.35 8.46 3.18
N PRO A 9 28.25 7.68 2.56
CA PRO A 9 28.44 6.27 2.89
C PRO A 9 28.63 5.99 4.39
N GLN A 10 29.37 6.87 5.08
CA GLN A 10 29.62 6.77 6.52
C GLN A 10 28.35 6.99 7.34
N GLN A 11 27.51 7.95 6.95
CA GLN A 11 26.21 8.17 7.59
C GLN A 11 25.24 7.00 7.32
N ARG A 12 25.31 6.39 6.13
CA ARG A 12 24.49 5.20 5.82
C ARG A 12 24.91 3.98 6.64
N ALA A 13 26.20 3.83 6.95
CA ALA A 13 26.72 2.73 7.77
C ALA A 13 26.27 2.80 9.25
N GLN A 14 25.69 3.92 9.69
CA GLN A 14 25.15 4.06 11.06
C GLN A 14 23.75 3.44 11.20
N PHE A 15 23.06 3.15 10.09
CA PHE A 15 21.81 2.41 10.15
C PHE A 15 22.12 0.94 10.36
N ASN A 16 21.45 0.31 11.32
CA ASN A 16 21.56 -1.14 11.52
C ASN A 16 21.14 -1.84 10.22
N VAL A 17 22.10 -2.47 9.55
CA VAL A 17 21.85 -3.35 8.41
C VAL A 17 21.58 -4.74 8.98
N ASP A 18 20.39 -5.28 8.70
CA ASP A 18 20.12 -6.69 8.99
C ASP A 18 20.83 -7.55 7.94
N GLU A 19 22.06 -7.98 8.25
CA GLU A 19 22.86 -8.84 7.38
C GLU A 19 22.25 -10.24 7.21
N ASN A 20 21.33 -10.64 8.09
CA ASN A 20 20.65 -11.92 8.03
C ASN A 20 19.27 -11.84 7.34
N TYR A 21 18.89 -10.65 6.86
CA TYR A 21 17.62 -10.46 6.15
C TYR A 21 17.57 -11.36 4.92
N THR A 22 16.73 -12.39 4.98
CA THR A 22 16.44 -13.26 3.85
C THR A 22 15.12 -12.79 3.24
N PRO A 23 15.13 -12.05 2.12
CA PRO A 23 13.90 -11.61 1.49
C PRO A 23 13.06 -12.82 1.07
N HIS A 24 11.80 -12.87 1.50
CA HIS A 24 10.87 -13.92 1.07
C HIS A 24 10.56 -13.87 -0.43
N THR A 25 10.77 -12.71 -1.08
CA THR A 25 10.64 -12.51 -2.52
C THR A 25 11.56 -11.39 -2.97
N LYS A 26 11.99 -11.37 -4.24
CA LYS A 26 12.89 -10.31 -4.71
C LYS A 26 12.14 -9.01 -4.96
N LEU A 27 12.81 -7.87 -4.80
CA LEU A 27 12.22 -6.54 -5.00
C LEU A 27 11.65 -6.37 -6.43
N GLU A 28 12.33 -6.93 -7.42
CA GLU A 28 11.91 -6.97 -8.83
C GLU A 28 10.55 -7.68 -9.04
N ASP A 29 10.18 -8.59 -8.14
CA ASP A 29 8.87 -9.26 -8.15
C ASP A 29 7.78 -8.45 -7.40
N ILE A 30 8.18 -7.43 -6.64
CA ILE A 30 7.30 -6.56 -5.83
C ILE A 30 6.98 -5.25 -6.59
N VAL A 31 7.84 -4.83 -7.54
CA VAL A 31 7.59 -3.68 -8.41
C VAL A 31 6.59 -4.07 -9.48
N GLY A 32 5.32 -3.80 -9.21
CA GLY A 32 4.22 -4.02 -10.15
C GLY A 32 3.66 -2.74 -10.75
N HIS A 33 2.44 -2.85 -11.25
CA HIS A 33 1.63 -1.70 -11.69
C HIS A 33 0.77 -1.19 -10.54
N ALA A 34 0.09 -0.05 -10.71
CA ALA A 34 -0.93 0.45 -9.78
C ALA A 34 -1.90 -0.66 -9.34
N GLN A 35 -2.31 -1.50 -10.28
CA GLN A 35 -3.16 -2.68 -10.06
C GLN A 35 -2.59 -3.68 -9.06
N THR A 36 -1.27 -3.87 -9.03
CA THR A 36 -0.61 -4.79 -8.08
C THR A 36 -0.83 -4.35 -6.65
N VAL A 37 -0.80 -3.04 -6.38
CA VAL A 37 -1.11 -2.48 -5.05
C VAL A 37 -2.57 -2.72 -4.68
N ASP A 38 -3.50 -2.50 -5.63
CA ASP A 38 -4.93 -2.70 -5.40
C ASP A 38 -5.27 -4.18 -5.10
N ILE A 39 -4.70 -5.10 -5.89
CA ILE A 39 -4.86 -6.55 -5.74
C ILE A 39 -4.24 -7.04 -4.42
N ALA A 40 -3.04 -6.57 -4.07
CA ALA A 40 -2.38 -6.95 -2.82
C ALA A 40 -3.21 -6.50 -1.61
N ALA A 41 -3.73 -5.27 -1.61
CA ALA A 41 -4.61 -4.77 -0.57
C ALA A 41 -5.88 -5.63 -0.43
N GLY A 42 -6.53 -5.95 -1.55
CA GLY A 42 -7.72 -6.80 -1.57
C GLY A 42 -7.44 -8.24 -1.12
N THR A 43 -6.26 -8.78 -1.40
CA THR A 43 -5.90 -10.18 -1.09
C THR A 43 -5.44 -10.36 0.35
N PHE A 44 -4.62 -9.44 0.87
CA PHE A 44 -3.93 -9.62 2.14
C PHE A 44 -4.52 -8.80 3.29
N ALA A 45 -4.95 -7.56 3.02
CA ALA A 45 -5.45 -6.66 4.06
C ALA A 45 -6.98 -6.72 4.23
N LYS A 46 -7.70 -6.97 3.14
CA LYS A 46 -9.16 -7.13 3.11
C LYS A 46 -9.55 -8.50 2.55
N LYS A 47 -10.85 -8.79 2.48
CA LYS A 47 -11.33 -9.95 1.73
C LYS A 47 -11.18 -9.66 0.23
N GLN A 48 -10.81 -10.69 -0.52
CA GLN A 48 -10.60 -10.62 -1.97
C GLN A 48 -11.75 -9.88 -2.66
N ARG A 49 -11.40 -8.82 -3.38
CA ARG A 49 -12.31 -8.04 -4.22
C ARG A 49 -11.74 -7.96 -5.65
N HIS A 50 -12.64 -7.88 -6.62
CA HIS A 50 -12.28 -7.66 -8.03
C HIS A 50 -12.56 -6.21 -8.39
N SER A 51 -11.56 -5.51 -8.91
CA SER A 51 -11.69 -4.14 -9.39
C SER A 51 -12.53 -4.12 -10.68
N THR A 52 -13.43 -3.15 -10.81
CA THR A 52 -14.27 -2.99 -12.02
C THR A 52 -13.48 -2.31 -13.15
N GLU A 53 -14.00 -2.34 -14.39
CA GLU A 53 -13.34 -1.62 -15.49
C GLU A 53 -13.23 -0.11 -15.22
N VAL A 54 -14.24 0.47 -14.54
CA VAL A 54 -14.24 1.88 -14.15
C VAL A 54 -13.15 2.16 -13.13
N ASP A 55 -12.99 1.30 -12.13
CA ASP A 55 -11.90 1.38 -11.14
C ASP A 55 -10.53 1.43 -11.83
N LEU A 56 -10.30 0.50 -12.77
CA LEU A 56 -9.05 0.38 -13.50
C LEU A 56 -8.72 1.62 -14.35
N CYS A 57 -9.73 2.34 -14.84
CA CYS A 57 -9.57 3.59 -15.61
C CYS A 57 -8.91 4.70 -14.77
N TRP A 58 -9.16 4.71 -13.46
CA TRP A 58 -8.69 5.75 -12.54
C TRP A 58 -7.51 5.31 -11.66
N ASP A 59 -7.05 4.06 -11.79
CA ASP A 59 -6.00 3.47 -10.97
C ASP A 59 -4.74 4.34 -10.89
N GLN A 60 -4.28 4.91 -12.01
CA GLN A 60 -3.07 5.72 -12.04
C GLN A 60 -3.20 7.05 -11.29
N VAL A 61 -4.44 7.55 -11.13
CA VAL A 61 -4.72 8.76 -10.36
C VAL A 61 -4.82 8.42 -8.86
N LYS A 62 -5.37 7.24 -8.53
CA LYS A 62 -5.55 6.78 -7.15
C LYS A 62 -4.32 6.13 -6.55
N ILE A 63 -3.45 5.57 -7.38
CA ILE A 63 -2.22 4.87 -7.01
C ILE A 63 -1.11 5.44 -7.89
N PRO A 64 -0.50 6.56 -7.47
CA PRO A 64 0.48 7.26 -8.28
C PRO A 64 1.83 6.52 -8.31
N TYR A 65 2.71 6.97 -9.20
CA TYR A 65 4.05 6.39 -9.35
C TYR A 65 4.83 6.38 -8.03
N GLY A 66 5.45 5.26 -7.72
CA GLY A 66 6.22 5.08 -6.48
C GLY A 66 5.37 4.91 -5.23
N ALA A 67 4.06 4.68 -5.35
CA ALA A 67 3.21 4.33 -4.22
C ALA A 67 3.59 2.97 -3.62
N LEU A 68 3.63 2.91 -2.28
CA LEU A 68 4.07 1.75 -1.52
C LEU A 68 3.02 1.34 -0.50
N LEU A 69 2.51 0.11 -0.61
CA LEU A 69 1.67 -0.51 0.41
C LEU A 69 2.53 -1.41 1.30
N VAL A 70 2.64 -1.04 2.59
CA VAL A 70 3.33 -1.84 3.59
C VAL A 70 2.30 -2.61 4.41
N LEU A 71 2.51 -3.93 4.49
CA LEU A 71 1.66 -4.85 5.21
C LEU A 71 2.46 -5.54 6.30
N GLU A 72 1.95 -5.51 7.52
CA GLU A 72 2.57 -6.13 8.68
C GLU A 72 1.75 -7.31 9.18
N ARG A 73 2.43 -8.38 9.56
CA ARG A 73 1.82 -9.51 10.23
C ARG A 73 1.95 -9.31 11.74
N ILE A 74 0.82 -9.03 12.39
CA ILE A 74 0.77 -8.89 13.84
C ILE A 74 0.56 -10.28 14.46
N GLU A 75 1.45 -10.69 15.36
CA GLU A 75 1.33 -11.94 16.08
C GLU A 75 -0.03 -12.03 16.82
N GLY A 76 -0.69 -13.18 16.73
CA GLY A 76 -2.01 -13.40 17.32
C GLY A 76 -3.20 -12.83 16.52
N ARG A 77 -2.98 -12.07 15.45
CA ARG A 77 -4.05 -11.65 14.51
C ARG A 77 -4.02 -12.47 13.23
N LYS A 78 -5.21 -12.83 12.74
CA LYS A 78 -5.36 -13.49 11.44
C LYS A 78 -5.41 -12.44 10.33
N GLY A 79 -4.44 -12.49 9.42
CA GLY A 79 -4.36 -11.61 8.25
C GLY A 79 -3.22 -10.60 8.34
N TRP A 80 -3.09 -9.79 7.30
CA TRP A 80 -2.09 -8.73 7.22
C TRP A 80 -2.75 -7.39 7.54
N THR A 81 -2.04 -6.54 8.28
CA THR A 81 -2.52 -5.21 8.66
C THR A 81 -1.74 -4.15 7.87
N PRO A 82 -2.40 -3.23 7.15
CA PRO A 82 -1.70 -2.16 6.46
C PRO A 82 -1.10 -1.17 7.46
N ASN A 83 0.19 -0.88 7.32
CA ASN A 83 0.89 0.16 8.06
C ASN A 83 1.07 1.40 7.17
N LEU A 84 0.18 2.38 7.32
CA LEU A 84 0.16 3.61 6.53
C LEU A 84 1.23 4.63 6.95
N TYR A 85 1.93 4.38 8.07
CA TYR A 85 2.94 5.28 8.62
C TYR A 85 4.37 4.74 8.50
N ALA A 86 4.54 3.55 7.92
CA ALA A 86 5.84 2.91 7.75
C ALA A 86 6.79 3.75 6.87
N ILE A 87 6.25 4.39 5.83
CA ILE A 87 7.02 5.16 4.87
C ILE A 87 6.30 6.50 4.63
N PRO A 88 6.95 7.65 4.89
CA PRO A 88 6.36 8.95 4.60
C PRO A 88 6.22 9.14 3.08
N PRO A 89 5.13 9.77 2.61
CA PRO A 89 4.95 10.03 1.19
C PRO A 89 5.94 11.10 0.71
N VAL A 90 6.42 10.94 -0.52
CA VAL A 90 7.26 11.92 -1.21
C VAL A 90 6.36 12.78 -2.09
N ASN A 91 6.35 14.08 -1.80
CA ASN A 91 5.51 15.06 -2.51
C ASN A 91 6.39 16.04 -3.29
N TYR A 92 6.21 16.06 -4.60
CA TYR A 92 6.72 17.08 -5.51
C TYR A 92 5.59 18.05 -5.88
N ARG A 93 5.92 19.14 -6.59
CA ARG A 93 4.98 20.24 -6.90
C ARG A 93 3.61 19.77 -7.42
N ASN A 94 3.57 18.73 -8.26
CA ASN A 94 2.34 18.20 -8.86
C ASN A 94 2.23 16.67 -8.79
N VAL A 95 3.10 16.00 -8.02
CA VAL A 95 3.19 14.53 -7.97
C VAL A 95 3.34 14.11 -6.53
N THR A 96 2.60 13.09 -6.12
CA THR A 96 2.73 12.46 -4.81
C THR A 96 2.97 10.97 -4.99
N THR A 97 3.68 10.34 -4.06
CA THR A 97 3.72 8.87 -3.97
C THR A 97 2.62 8.32 -3.06
N GLN A 98 1.77 9.17 -2.47
CA GLN A 98 0.68 8.73 -1.59
C GLN A 98 -0.49 8.20 -2.41
N PHE A 99 -0.86 6.93 -2.21
CA PHE A 99 -2.08 6.39 -2.77
C PHE A 99 -3.32 6.84 -1.98
N ASP A 100 -4.47 6.87 -2.65
CA ASP A 100 -5.78 7.10 -2.04
C ASP A 100 -6.16 5.90 -1.16
N THR A 101 -6.04 6.07 0.15
CA THR A 101 -6.34 5.00 1.12
C THR A 101 -7.79 4.55 1.09
N GLY A 102 -8.73 5.46 0.81
CA GLY A 102 -10.15 5.14 0.70
C GLY A 102 -10.41 4.26 -0.51
N TYR A 103 -9.69 4.51 -1.61
CA TYR A 103 -9.71 3.63 -2.78
C TYR A 103 -9.03 2.30 -2.49
N VAL A 104 -7.74 2.28 -2.12
CA VAL A 104 -6.95 1.04 -1.99
C VAL A 104 -7.49 0.10 -0.90
N LEU A 105 -7.99 0.64 0.21
CA LEU A 105 -8.49 -0.14 1.35
C LEU A 105 -10.02 -0.27 1.38
N ARG A 106 -10.71 0.03 0.26
CA ARG A 106 -12.18 -0.10 0.15
C ARG A 106 -12.68 -1.51 0.42
N GLU A 107 -13.89 -1.60 0.96
CA GLU A 107 -14.64 -2.86 1.07
C GLU A 107 -15.14 -3.29 -0.32
N GLY A 108 -15.32 -4.60 -0.52
CA GLY A 108 -15.95 -5.10 -1.75
C GLY A 108 -17.47 -4.88 -1.72
N GLU A 109 -18.10 -4.70 -2.88
CA GLU A 109 -19.54 -4.41 -3.05
C GLU A 109 -20.44 -5.37 -2.23
N LYS A 110 -20.21 -6.68 -2.32
CA LYS A 110 -20.98 -7.69 -1.56
C LYS A 110 -20.91 -7.50 -0.04
N GLN A 111 -19.82 -6.95 0.46
CA GLN A 111 -19.61 -6.71 1.89
C GLN A 111 -20.30 -5.42 2.32
N GLN A 112 -20.25 -4.40 1.45
CA GLN A 112 -20.96 -3.14 1.63
C GLN A 112 -22.48 -3.36 1.63
N GLU A 113 -23.01 -4.10 0.65
CA GLU A 113 -24.43 -4.48 0.59
C GLU A 113 -24.90 -5.20 1.86
N LYS A 114 -24.11 -6.18 2.34
CA LYS A 114 -24.42 -6.91 3.57
C LYS A 114 -24.42 -6.00 4.79
N ARG A 115 -23.53 -5.01 4.84
CA ARG A 115 -23.43 -4.04 5.93
C ARG A 115 -24.57 -3.04 5.90
N GLU A 116 -24.94 -2.56 4.72
CA GLU A 116 -26.08 -1.65 4.50
C GLU A 116 -27.40 -2.34 4.85
N GLN A 117 -27.59 -3.60 4.46
CA GLN A 117 -28.75 -4.41 4.88
C GLN A 117 -28.79 -4.61 6.40
N ALA A 118 -27.65 -4.85 7.05
CA ALA A 118 -27.58 -4.98 8.51
C ALA A 118 -27.82 -3.65 9.25
N ALA A 119 -27.47 -2.52 8.64
CA ALA A 119 -27.72 -1.19 9.18
C ALA A 119 -29.17 -0.75 8.99
N ALA A 120 -29.81 -1.10 7.88
CA ALA A 120 -31.22 -0.83 7.61
C ALA A 120 -32.19 -1.71 8.43
N ALA A 121 -31.70 -2.82 8.99
CA ALA A 121 -32.46 -3.72 9.87
C ALA A 121 -32.41 -3.32 11.37
N LYS A 122 -31.77 -2.20 11.72
CA LYS A 122 -31.71 -1.62 13.07
C LYS A 122 -32.53 -0.34 13.14
#